data_AF-A0A381SA90-F1
#
_entry.id   AF-A0A381SA90-F1
#
_cell.length_a   1.000
_cell.length_b   1.000
_cell.length_c   1.000
_cell.angle_alpha   90.00
_cell.angle_beta   90.00
_cell.angle_gamma   90.00
#
_symmetry.space_group_name_H-M   'P 1'
#
loop_
_entity.id
_entity.type
_entity.pdbx_description
1 polymer ?
#
loop_
_entity_poly.entity_id
_entity_poly.type
_entity_poly.pdbx_seq_one_letter_code
_entity_poly.pdbx_strand_id
1 'polypeptide(L)'
;VFRSLIFISVMIFLGIKVYHYTVIYEVINLEKEFSKLGPLIVEEIEKQNLLEAEWAILTSPENLKRLAEKNSNELKLEPIRGDQITVSDSEFFEGE
;
A
#
# COMPACT_ATOMS: atom_id res chain seq x y z
N VAL A 1 25.84 51.62 -26.93
CA VAL A 1 25.37 51.40 -25.54
C VAL A 1 23.88 51.04 -25.49
N PHE A 2 22.96 51.88 -25.99
CA PHE A 2 21.51 51.56 -25.93
C PHE A 2 21.13 50.26 -26.66
N ARG A 3 21.70 50.01 -27.85
CA ARG A 3 21.46 48.79 -28.65
C ARG A 3 21.95 47.50 -27.96
N SER A 4 23.08 47.57 -27.26
CA SER A 4 23.63 46.42 -26.52
C SER A 4 22.82 46.12 -25.26
N LEU A 5 22.31 47.14 -24.57
CA LEU A 5 21.42 46.95 -23.42
C LEU A 5 20.11 46.26 -23.82
N ILE A 6 19.53 46.65 -24.97
CA ILE A 6 18.34 45.99 -25.52
C ILE A 6 18.63 44.51 -25.82
N PHE A 7 19.79 44.20 -26.41
CA PHE A 7 20.17 42.82 -26.70
C PHE A 7 20.34 41.97 -25.43
N ILE A 8 21.00 42.52 -24.40
CA ILE A 8 21.12 41.87 -23.08
C ILE A 8 19.72 41.62 -22.47
N SER A 9 18.84 42.62 -22.53
CA SER A 9 17.48 42.49 -21.99
C SER A 9 16.68 41.38 -22.68
N VAL A 10 16.81 41.24 -24.00
CA VAL A 10 16.15 40.18 -24.76
C VAL A 10 16.72 38.80 -24.38
N MET A 11 18.05 38.69 -24.21
CA MET A 11 18.68 37.43 -23.78
C MET A 11 18.24 37.01 -22.38
N ILE A 12 18.14 37.95 -21.44
CA ILE A 12 17.64 37.67 -20.08
C ILE A 12 16.19 37.18 -20.14
N PHE A 13 15.35 37.84 -20.95
CA PHE A 13 13.94 37.47 -21.09
C PHE A 13 13.78 36.07 -21.71
N LEU A 14 14.62 35.73 -22.69
CA LEU A 14 14.66 34.41 -23.30
C LEU A 14 15.07 33.34 -22.26
N GLY A 15 16.09 33.62 -21.45
CA GLY A 15 16.53 32.72 -20.39
C GLY A 15 15.44 32.43 -19.36
N ILE A 16 14.73 33.47 -18.91
CA ILE A 16 13.59 33.33 -17.99
C ILE A 16 12.46 32.49 -18.63
N LYS A 17 12.17 32.70 -19.92
CA LYS A 17 11.14 31.93 -20.63
C LYS A 17 11.50 30.45 -20.73
N VAL A 18 12.75 30.13 -21.08
CA VAL A 18 13.24 28.75 -21.14
C VAL A 18 13.15 28.11 -19.76
N TYR A 19 13.65 28.78 -18.72
CA TYR A 19 13.59 28.29 -17.36
C TYR A 19 12.15 28.00 -16.90
N HIS A 20 11.25 28.94 -17.11
CA HIS A 20 9.85 28.79 -16.75
C HIS A 20 9.17 27.64 -17.50
N TYR A 21 9.51 27.45 -18.79
CA TYR A 21 9.01 26.34 -19.58
C TYR A 21 9.50 24.99 -19.03
N THR A 22 10.78 24.89 -18.65
CA THR A 22 11.35 23.68 -18.03
C THR A 22 10.65 23.34 -16.72
N VAL A 23 10.50 24.31 -15.82
CA VAL A 23 9.84 24.10 -14.51
C VAL A 23 8.39 23.65 -14.68
N ILE A 24 7.62 24.29 -15.58
CA ILE A 24 6.25 23.86 -15.85
C ILE A 24 6.21 22.42 -16.37
N TYR A 25 7.11 22.05 -17.27
CA TYR A 25 7.15 20.70 -17.82
C TYR A 25 7.50 19.65 -16.77
N GLU A 26 8.44 19.95 -15.89
CA GLU A 26 8.79 19.08 -14.76
C GLU A 26 7.57 18.85 -13.84
N VAL A 27 6.86 19.92 -13.51
CA VAL A 27 5.64 19.85 -12.68
C VAL A 27 4.56 19.01 -13.36
N ILE A 28 4.29 19.24 -14.65
CA ILE A 28 3.30 18.47 -15.42
C ILE A 28 3.69 16.99 -15.49
N ASN A 29 4.98 16.69 -15.64
CA ASN A 29 5.44 15.30 -15.67
C ASN A 29 5.24 14.61 -14.32
N LEU A 30 5.61 15.30 -13.24
CA LEU A 30 5.42 14.80 -11.88
C LEU A 30 3.94 14.58 -11.56
N GLU A 31 3.07 15.52 -11.96
CA GLU A 31 1.62 15.41 -11.81
C GLU A 31 1.06 14.19 -12.56
N LYS A 32 1.56 13.89 -13.77
CA LYS A 32 1.17 12.69 -14.52
C LYS A 32 1.58 11.40 -13.81
N GLU A 33 2.75 11.36 -13.19
CA GLU A 33 3.20 10.20 -12.41
C GLU A 33 2.33 10.01 -11.16
N PHE A 34 2.09 11.08 -10.40
CA PHE A 34 1.19 11.06 -9.25
C PHE A 34 -0.25 10.68 -9.62
N SER A 35 -0.76 11.19 -10.73
CA SER A 35 -2.11 10.88 -11.23
C SER A 35 -2.28 9.40 -11.58
N LYS A 36 -1.21 8.68 -11.92
CA LYS A 36 -1.26 7.23 -12.14
C LYS A 36 -1.15 6.45 -10.84
N LEU A 37 -0.39 6.96 -9.88
CA LEU A 37 -0.14 6.28 -8.62
C LEU A 37 -1.38 6.27 -7.71
N GLY A 38 -2.15 7.36 -7.67
CA GLY A 38 -3.36 7.45 -6.85
C GLY A 38 -4.37 6.32 -7.11
N PRO A 39 -4.80 6.10 -8.38
CA PRO A 39 -5.68 4.99 -8.73
C PRO A 39 -5.12 3.61 -8.37
N LEU A 40 -3.82 3.38 -8.57
CA LEU A 40 -3.17 2.12 -8.22
C LEU A 40 -3.19 1.85 -6.72
N ILE A 41 -3.00 2.89 -5.89
CA ILE A 41 -3.09 2.77 -4.43
C ILE A 41 -4.52 2.39 -4.02
N VAL A 42 -5.52 3.06 -4.60
CA VAL A 42 -6.93 2.77 -4.29
C VAL A 42 -7.29 1.34 -4.68
N GLU A 43 -6.88 0.90 -5.88
CA GLU A 43 -7.09 -0.48 -6.35
C GLU A 43 -6.46 -1.50 -5.40
N GLU A 44 -5.25 -1.26 -4.92
CA GLU A 44 -4.58 -2.18 -4.01
C GLU A 44 -5.25 -2.23 -2.63
N ILE A 45 -5.71 -1.08 -2.11
CA ILE A 45 -6.48 -1.02 -0.85
C ILE A 45 -7.80 -1.79 -1.00
N GLU A 46 -8.50 -1.64 -2.12
CA GLU A 46 -9.73 -2.40 -2.39
C GLU A 46 -9.48 -3.91 -2.42
N LYS A 47 -8.39 -4.35 -3.07
CA LYS A 47 -7.97 -5.76 -3.07
C LYS A 47 -7.65 -6.27 -1.67
N GLN A 48 -6.93 -5.48 -0.87
CA GLN A 48 -6.62 -5.84 0.51
C GLN A 48 -7.89 -6.02 1.35
N ASN A 49 -8.84 -5.09 1.24
CA ASN A 49 -10.12 -5.18 1.96
C ASN A 49 -10.94 -6.40 1.53
N LEU A 50 -10.95 -6.72 0.23
CA LEU A 50 -11.60 -7.93 -0.28
C LEU A 50 -10.94 -9.18 0.32
N LEU A 51 -9.61 -9.25 0.29
CA LEU A 51 -8.87 -10.39 0.82
C LEU A 51 -9.10 -10.57 2.33
N GLU A 52 -9.14 -9.48 3.09
CA GLU A 52 -9.46 -9.50 4.52
C GLU A 52 -10.88 -10.03 4.78
N ALA A 53 -11.86 -9.59 3.99
CA ALA A 53 -13.23 -10.07 4.08
C ALA A 53 -13.34 -11.57 3.74
N GLU A 54 -12.67 -12.02 2.67
CA GLU A 54 -12.61 -13.45 2.31
C GLU A 54 -11.94 -14.28 3.40
N TRP A 55 -10.83 -13.77 3.96
CA TRP A 55 -10.14 -14.41 5.08
C TRP A 55 -11.03 -14.53 6.31
N ALA A 56 -11.80 -13.49 6.65
CA ALA A 56 -12.73 -13.53 7.77
C ALA A 56 -13.83 -14.60 7.57
N ILE A 57 -14.31 -14.78 6.34
CA ILE A 57 -15.28 -15.83 5.99
C ILE A 57 -14.64 -17.22 6.09
N LEU A 58 -13.43 -17.38 5.55
CA LEU A 58 -12.68 -18.65 5.57
C LEU A 58 -12.31 -19.08 6.99
N THR A 59 -11.87 -18.14 7.82
CA THR A 59 -11.45 -18.36 9.21
C THR A 59 -12.57 -18.20 10.23
N SER A 60 -13.82 -18.00 9.77
CA SER A 60 -14.96 -17.95 10.68
C SER A 60 -15.06 -19.24 11.49
N PRO A 61 -15.36 -19.18 12.80
CA PRO A 61 -15.41 -20.36 13.67
C PRO A 61 -16.33 -21.46 13.16
N GLU A 62 -17.46 -21.08 12.56
CA GLU A 62 -18.42 -22.00 11.96
C GLU A 62 -17.82 -22.74 10.75
N ASN A 63 -17.13 -22.01 9.86
CA ASN A 63 -16.51 -22.62 8.69
C ASN A 63 -15.33 -23.52 9.08
N LEU A 64 -14.50 -23.07 10.02
CA LEU A 64 -13.40 -23.90 10.56
C LEU A 64 -13.92 -25.17 11.22
N LYS A 65 -14.99 -25.09 12.02
CA LYS A 65 -15.65 -26.26 12.61
C LYS A 65 -16.16 -27.21 11.53
N ARG A 66 -16.86 -26.69 10.51
CA ARG A 66 -17.37 -27.48 9.38
C ARG A 66 -16.23 -28.19 8.63
N LEU A 67 -15.12 -27.50 8.38
CA LEU A 67 -13.94 -28.07 7.72
C LEU A 67 -13.27 -29.14 8.59
N ALA A 68 -13.15 -28.91 9.89
CA ALA A 68 -12.60 -29.89 10.83
C ALA A 68 -13.47 -31.15 10.91
N GLU A 69 -14.79 -31.01 11.00
CA GLU A 69 -15.73 -32.14 11.01
C GLU A 69 -15.65 -32.93 9.70
N LYS A 70 -15.63 -32.25 8.55
CA LYS A 70 -15.54 -32.88 7.23
C LYS A 70 -14.27 -33.72 7.07
N ASN A 71 -13.13 -33.22 7.54
CA ASN A 71 -11.84 -33.90 7.39
C ASN A 71 -11.45 -34.73 8.63
N SER A 72 -12.33 -34.82 9.65
CA SER A 72 -12.04 -35.49 10.93
C SER A 72 -11.61 -36.94 10.77
N ASN A 73 -12.25 -37.69 9.87
CA ASN A 73 -11.94 -39.09 9.62
C ASN A 73 -10.58 -39.30 8.93
N GLU A 74 -10.21 -38.40 8.01
CA GLU A 74 -8.94 -38.49 7.28
C GLU A 74 -7.77 -38.01 8.14
N LEU A 75 -7.97 -36.93 8.89
CA LEU A 75 -6.95 -36.30 9.72
C LEU A 75 -6.91 -36.84 11.16
N LYS A 76 -7.79 -37.80 11.51
CA LYS A 76 -7.96 -38.38 12.86
C LYS A 76 -8.05 -37.30 13.94
N LEU A 77 -8.88 -36.28 13.67
CA LEU A 77 -9.03 -35.15 14.58
C LEU A 77 -9.93 -35.54 15.75
N GLU A 78 -9.47 -35.24 16.96
CA GLU A 78 -10.27 -35.33 18.18
C GLU A 78 -10.55 -33.92 18.73
N PRO A 79 -11.75 -33.67 19.28
CA PRO A 79 -12.07 -32.38 19.87
C PRO A 79 -11.13 -32.12 21.06
N ILE A 80 -10.54 -30.92 21.08
CA ILE A 80 -9.67 -30.51 22.18
C ILE A 80 -10.45 -30.48 23.49
N ARG A 81 -9.86 -31.01 24.55
CA ARG A 81 -10.42 -30.96 25.90
C ARG A 81 -9.75 -29.85 26.70
N GLY A 82 -10.50 -29.18 27.57
CA GLY A 82 -10.00 -28.02 28.31
C GLY A 82 -8.79 -28.32 29.22
N ASP A 83 -8.62 -29.57 29.63
CA ASP A 83 -7.47 -30.04 30.41
C ASP A 83 -6.18 -30.21 29.58
N GLN A 84 -6.27 -30.10 28.25
CA GLN A 84 -5.12 -30.15 27.34
C GLN A 84 -4.57 -28.74 27.01
N ILE A 85 -5.26 -27.68 27.44
CA ILE A 85 -4.85 -26.29 27.20
C ILE A 85 -3.96 -25.85 28.37
N THR A 86 -2.66 -25.74 28.14
CA THR A 86 -1.73 -25.13 29.09
C THR A 86 -1.49 -23.68 28.71
N VAL A 87 -1.69 -22.76 29.65
CA VAL A 87 -1.26 -21.36 29.48
C VAL A 87 0.25 -21.34 29.62
N SER A 88 0.95 -21.13 28.51
CA SER A 88 2.38 -20.79 28.57
C SER A 88 2.46 -19.30 28.91
N ASP A 89 2.99 -18.97 30.08
CA ASP A 89 3.46 -17.61 30.37
C ASP A 89 4.66 -17.36 29.46
N SER A 90 4.43 -16.93 28.23
CA SER A 90 5.51 -16.46 27.36
C SER A 90 5.97 -15.14 27.95
N GLU A 91 7.17 -15.16 28.53
CA GLU A 91 7.91 -14.00 29.00
C GLU A 91 7.71 -12.82 28.04
N PHE A 92 7.17 -11.74 28.59
CA PHE A 92 7.20 -10.43 27.96
C PHE A 92 8.67 -10.12 27.65
N PHE A 93 9.04 -10.10 26.37
CA PHE A 93 10.33 -9.57 25.94
C PHE A 93 10.33 -8.06 26.23
N GLU A 94 10.75 -7.69 27.43
CA GLU A 94 11.15 -6.33 27.77
C GLU A 94 12.45 -6.06 27.01
N GLY A 95 12.41 -5.04 26.16
CA GLY A 95 13.51 -4.70 25.27
C GLY A 95 14.75 -4.23 26.03
N GLU A 96 15.91 -4.63 25.51
CA GLU A 96 17.15 -3.85 25.55
C GLU A 96 17.63 -3.63 24.11
#